data_AF-A0A2I0D115-F1
#
_entry.id   AF-A0A2I0D115-F1
#
_cell.length_a   1.000
_cell.length_b   1.000
_cell.length_c   1.000
_cell.angle_alpha   90.00
_cell.angle_beta   90.00
_cell.angle_gamma   90.00
#
_symmetry.space_group_name_H-M   'P 1'
#
loop_
_entity.id
_entity.type
_entity.pdbx_description
1 polymer ?
#
loop_
_entity_poly.entity_id
_entity_poly.type
_entity_poly.pdbx_seq_one_letter_code
_entity_poly.pdbx_strand_id
1 'polypeptide(L)' 'MSDWDIASVGHVLIGSSITVAGIIIAALLIGMNIPMAPFLLLTTTMLIVMSAILIIYKVPRSPPPI' A
#
# COMPACT_ATOMS: atom_id res chain seq x y z
N MET A 1 12.21 17.24 11.36
CA MET A 1 12.76 15.94 10.91
C MET A 1 11.84 14.78 11.28
N SER A 2 10.50 14.98 11.21
CA SER A 2 9.49 13.99 11.65
C SER A 2 8.45 13.74 10.53
N ASP A 3 8.12 14.78 9.74
CA ASP A 3 7.14 14.67 8.65
C ASP A 3 7.62 13.85 7.44
N TRP A 4 8.94 13.80 7.23
CA TRP A 4 9.54 13.00 6.15
C TRP A 4 9.47 11.49 6.44
N ASP A 5 9.43 11.10 7.72
CA ASP A 5 9.45 9.69 8.14
C ASP A 5 8.08 9.03 7.90
N ILE A 6 6.98 9.67 8.29
CA ILE A 6 5.63 9.10 8.10
C ILE A 6 5.25 9.02 6.61
N ALA A 7 5.55 10.04 5.81
CA ALA A 7 5.23 10.03 4.39
C ALA A 7 6.05 8.98 3.63
N SER A 8 7.32 8.81 3.99
CA SER A 8 8.22 7.80 3.42
C SER A 8 7.81 6.39 3.84
N VAL A 9 7.52 6.16 5.14
CA VAL A 9 7.01 4.89 5.66
C VAL A 9 5.69 4.52 4.97
N GLY A 10 4.76 5.47 4.81
CA GLY A 10 3.51 5.24 4.09
C GLY A 10 3.73 4.82 2.63
N HIS A 11 4.66 5.46 1.93
CA HIS A 11 5.00 5.10 0.55
C HIS A 11 5.61 3.69 0.45
N VAL A 12 6.54 3.35 1.35
CA VAL A 12 7.14 2.00 1.40
C VAL A 12 6.09 0.94 1.72
N LEU A 13 5.14 1.24 2.61
CA LEU A 13 4.06 0.31 2.97
C LEU A 13 3.11 0.06 1.78
N ILE A 14 2.79 1.10 1.01
CA ILE A 14 1.99 0.98 -0.22
C ILE A 14 2.74 0.16 -1.27
N GLY A 15 4.01 0.50 -1.55
CA GLY A 15 4.80 -0.20 -2.56
C GLY A 15 5.03 -1.68 -2.24
N SER A 16 5.31 -2.00 -0.97
CA SER A 16 5.46 -3.41 -0.53
C SER A 16 4.14 -4.18 -0.65
N SER A 17 3.02 -3.58 -0.25
CA SER A 17 1.69 -4.20 -0.37
C SER A 17 1.32 -4.48 -1.83
N ILE A 18 1.54 -3.52 -2.73
CA ILE A 18 1.29 -3.70 -4.18
C ILE A 18 2.16 -4.83 -4.75
N THR A 19 3.42 -4.91 -4.34
CA THR A 19 4.34 -5.97 -4.79
C THR A 19 3.84 -7.36 -4.38
N VAL A 20 3.38 -7.51 -3.14
CA VAL A 20 2.81 -8.77 -2.64
C VAL A 20 1.53 -9.15 -3.40
N ALA A 21 0.64 -8.19 -3.65
CA ALA A 21 -0.54 -8.42 -4.49
C ALA A 21 -0.15 -8.89 -5.90
N GLY A 22 0.85 -8.26 -6.51
CA GLY A 22 1.39 -8.65 -7.82
C GLY A 22 1.94 -10.08 -7.84
N ILE A 23 2.65 -10.49 -6.79
CA ILE A 23 3.17 -11.86 -6.66
C ILE A 23 2.02 -12.87 -6.54
N ILE A 24 0.98 -12.57 -5.75
CA ILE A 24 -0.19 -13.43 -5.62
C ILE A 24 -0.90 -13.58 -6.97
N ILE A 25 -1.08 -12.48 -7.72
CA ILE A 25 -1.69 -12.52 -9.05
C ILE A 25 -0.81 -13.31 -10.03
N ALA A 26 0.50 -13.10 -10.02
CA ALA A 26 1.43 -13.86 -10.86
C ALA A 26 1.39 -15.37 -10.56
N ALA A 27 1.32 -15.76 -9.28
CA ALA A 27 1.18 -17.15 -8.87
C ALA A 27 -0.12 -17.78 -9.37
N LEU A 28 -1.23 -17.04 -9.33
CA LEU A 28 -2.51 -17.49 -9.89
C LEU A 28 -2.44 -17.67 -11.41
N LEU A 29 -1.78 -16.75 -12.13
CA LEU A 29 -1.60 -16.83 -13.58
C LEU A 29 -0.74 -18.02 -14.01
N ILE A 30 0.21 -18.44 -13.16
CA ILE A 30 1.03 -19.65 -13.36
C ILE A 30 0.21 -20.95 -13.12
N GLY A 31 -1.03 -20.84 -12.67
CA GLY A 31 -1.92 -21.98 -12.41
C GLY A 31 -1.82 -22.52 -10.99
N MET A 32 -1.16 -21.79 -10.08
CA MET A 32 -1.09 -22.16 -8.67
C MET A 32 -2.43 -21.87 -8.01
N ASN A 33 -3.13 -22.92 -7.56
CA ASN A 33 -4.42 -22.75 -6.90
C ASN A 33 -4.21 -22.28 -5.46
N ILE A 34 -4.37 -20.99 -5.23
CA ILE A 34 -4.37 -20.38 -3.91
C ILE A 34 -5.83 -20.13 -3.53
N PRO A 35 -6.48 -21.02 -2.75
CA PRO A 35 -7.90 -20.88 -2.40
C PRO A 35 -8.21 -19.61 -1.60
N MET A 36 -7.21 -19.05 -0.91
CA MET A 36 -7.32 -17.79 -0.17
C MET A 36 -6.92 -16.54 -0.98
N ALA A 37 -6.57 -16.66 -2.27
CA ALA A 37 -6.21 -15.53 -3.11
C ALA A 37 -7.18 -14.35 -3.07
N PRO A 38 -8.51 -14.54 -3.23
CA PRO A 38 -9.44 -13.40 -3.21
C PRO A 38 -9.44 -12.69 -1.86
N PHE A 39 -9.26 -13.42 -0.75
CA PHE A 39 -9.15 -12.83 0.58
C PHE A 39 -7.83 -12.06 0.76
N LEU A 40 -6.70 -12.63 0.32
CA LEU A 40 -5.39 -11.98 0.38
C LEU A 40 -5.34 -10.69 -0.45
N LEU A 41 -5.99 -10.67 -1.62
CA LEU A 41 -6.08 -9.46 -2.44
C LEU A 41 -6.96 -8.40 -1.77
N LEU A 42 -8.06 -8.80 -1.11
CA LEU A 42 -8.93 -7.91 -0.35
C LEU A 42 -8.21 -7.27 0.84
N THR A 43 -7.49 -8.06 1.63
CA THR A 43 -6.72 -7.55 2.78
C THR A 43 -5.58 -6.64 2.32
N THR A 44 -4.89 -6.99 1.24
CA THR A 44 -3.83 -6.15 0.66
C THR A 44 -4.38 -4.81 0.15
N THR A 45 -5.56 -4.84 -0.47
CA THR A 45 -6.27 -3.62 -0.91
C THR A 45 -6.62 -2.72 0.28
N MET A 46 -7.14 -3.31 1.38
CA MET A 46 -7.44 -2.55 2.60
C MET A 46 -6.20 -1.91 3.23
N LEU A 47 -5.06 -2.62 3.24
CA LEU A 47 -3.78 -2.10 3.73
C LEU A 47 -3.26 -0.91 2.89
N ILE A 48 -3.43 -0.97 1.57
CA ILE A 48 -3.10 0.15 0.67
C ILE A 48 -3.99 1.35 0.96
N VAL A 49 -5.31 1.13 1.10
CA VAL A 49 -6.27 2.21 1.40
C VAL A 49 -5.99 2.85 2.76
N MET A 50 -5.73 2.05 3.81
CA MET A 50 -5.36 2.57 5.13
C MET A 50 -4.06 3.38 5.06
N SER A 51 -3.04 2.92 4.33
CA SER A 51 -1.79 3.67 4.16
C SER A 51 -2.02 4.99 3.42
N ALA A 52 -2.84 4.99 2.37
CA ALA A 52 -3.19 6.20 1.64
C ALA A 52 -3.91 7.23 2.54
N ILE A 53 -4.85 6.77 3.38
CA ILE A 53 -5.56 7.63 4.34
C ILE A 53 -4.57 8.23 5.34
N LEU A 54 -3.63 7.45 5.87
CA LEU A 54 -2.62 7.93 6.81
C LEU A 54 -1.76 9.04 6.20
N ILE A 55 -1.32 8.88 4.94
CA ILE A 55 -0.55 9.89 4.23
C ILE A 55 -1.38 11.17 4.05
N ILE A 56 -2.64 11.06 3.59
CA ILE A 56 -3.51 12.22 3.34
C ILE A 56 -3.78 13.02 4.61
N TYR A 57 -4.02 12.35 5.75
CA TYR A 57 -4.31 13.02 7.01
C TYR A 57 -3.08 13.58 7.72
N LYS A 58 -1.90 12.98 7.52
CA LYS A 58 -0.67 13.35 8.24
C LYS A 58 0.27 14.26 7.45
N VAL A 59 0.17 14.34 6.13
CA VAL A 59 0.93 15.34 5.38
C VAL A 59 0.40 16.73 5.76
N PRO A 60 1.18 17.56 6.47
CA PRO A 60 0.80 18.95 6.67
C PRO A 60 0.74 19.57 5.28
N ARG A 61 -0.40 20.16 4.92
CA ARG A 61 -0.48 21.03 3.74
C ARG A 61 0.47 22.21 4.00
N SER A 62 1.74 22.07 3.64
CA SER A 62 2.64 23.22 3.57
C SER A 62 2.01 24.17 2.55
N PRO A 63 1.68 25.41 2.92
CA PRO A 63 1.23 26.39 1.95
C PRO A 63 2.31 26.54 0.87
N PRO A 64 1.92 26.73 -0.40
CA PRO A 64 2.89 26.91 -1.48
C PRO A 64 3.81 28.09 -1.15
N PRO A 65 5.13 27.98 -1.39
CA PRO A 65 6.02 29.11 -1.24
C PRO A 65 5.58 30.20 -2.22
N ILE A 66 5.26 31.36 -1.66
CA ILE A 66 4.89 32.60 -2.37
C ILE A 66 6.15 33.26 -2.92
#